data_AF-K2RJA0-F1
#
_entry.id   AF-K2RJA0-F1
#
_cell.length_a   1.000
_cell.length_b   1.000
_cell.length_c   1.000
_cell.angle_alpha   90.00
_cell.angle_beta   90.00
_cell.angle_gamma   90.00
#
_symmetry.space_group_name_H-M   'P 1'
#
loop_
_entity.id
_entity.type
_entity.pdbx_description
1 polymer ?
#
loop_
_entity_poly.entity_id
_entity_poly.type
_entity_poly.pdbx_seq_one_letter_code
_entity_poly.pdbx_strand_id
1 'polypeptide(L)'
;MIILARRQGALDEASAKLRAENEAAKRSTDVWTYLLDINDGAAAESVFTAIRQRINESSGPATDADILVTSAAYIMQGQSSLEASTKVYWDSLEANVVGNLNLVRAFLAPETPAIPFSSLTGVAKDTSGAKAPTQQKAAYLASKLAFTRIMQSLQMEVDQLEGQPIRVHSFNPGVIYTPATDKLFEVKSDIFHIPWDDETLAGGFAVWLASPAAAFLKGRFVMSTWDVEELMAQKHKFEEDPEFGVITLKI
;
A
#
# COMPACT_ATOMS: atom_id res chain seq x y z
N MET A 1 -15.36 7.82 -1.96
CA MET A 1 -14.43 6.74 -1.60
C MET A 1 -14.76 5.50 -2.42
N ILE A 2 -13.74 4.80 -2.91
CA ILE A 2 -13.89 3.60 -3.74
C ILE A 2 -13.17 2.44 -3.06
N ILE A 3 -13.84 1.30 -2.92
CA ILE A 3 -13.25 0.09 -2.34
C ILE A 3 -13.25 -1.05 -3.37
N LEU A 4 -12.10 -1.69 -3.51
CA LEU A 4 -11.84 -2.79 -4.44
C LEU A 4 -11.49 -4.04 -3.64
N ALA A 5 -12.15 -5.17 -3.90
CA ALA A 5 -11.75 -6.44 -3.31
C ALA A 5 -12.27 -7.63 -4.13
N ARG A 6 -11.64 -8.79 -3.95
CA ARG A 6 -12.00 -10.02 -4.68
C ARG A 6 -13.16 -10.82 -4.07
N ARG A 7 -13.68 -10.42 -2.90
CA ARG A 7 -14.74 -11.15 -2.17
C ARG A 7 -15.97 -10.26 -2.03
N GLN A 8 -17.07 -10.65 -2.68
CA GLN A 8 -18.31 -9.88 -2.66
C GLN A 8 -18.83 -9.62 -1.25
N GLY A 9 -18.93 -10.67 -0.41
CA GLY A 9 -19.44 -10.51 0.95
C GLY A 9 -18.60 -9.55 1.82
N ALA A 10 -17.28 -9.48 1.60
CA ALA A 10 -16.43 -8.53 2.32
C ALA A 10 -16.62 -7.08 1.82
N LEU A 11 -16.89 -6.89 0.53
CA LEU A 11 -17.25 -5.58 -0.02
C LEU A 11 -18.60 -5.11 0.51
N ASP A 12 -19.59 -5.99 0.53
CA ASP A 12 -20.93 -5.67 1.00
C ASP A 12 -20.89 -5.23 2.46
N GLU A 13 -20.22 -6.02 3.32
CA GLU A 13 -20.03 -5.71 4.74
C GLU A 13 -19.31 -4.38 4.95
N ALA A 14 -18.17 -4.17 4.28
CA ALA A 14 -17.39 -2.94 4.41
C ALA A 14 -18.20 -1.73 3.93
N SER A 15 -18.89 -1.83 2.79
CA SER A 15 -19.67 -0.73 2.25
C SER A 15 -20.88 -0.36 3.13
N ALA A 16 -21.56 -1.36 3.69
CA ALA A 16 -22.67 -1.14 4.61
C ALA A 16 -22.20 -0.42 5.89
N LYS A 17 -21.09 -0.89 6.48
CA LYS A 17 -20.48 -0.26 7.67
C LYS A 17 -20.11 1.20 7.39
N LEU A 18 -19.41 1.47 6.28
CA LEU A 18 -18.96 2.81 5.92
C LEU A 18 -20.13 3.77 5.63
N ARG A 19 -21.19 3.29 4.99
CA ARG A 19 -22.40 4.08 4.76
C ARG A 19 -23.10 4.43 6.08
N ALA A 20 -23.23 3.47 7.00
CA ALA A 20 -23.82 3.71 8.31
C ALA A 20 -22.99 4.72 9.14
N GLU A 21 -21.66 4.62 9.10
CA GLU A 21 -20.77 5.59 9.75
C GLU A 21 -20.90 6.99 9.15
N ASN A 22 -21.01 7.09 7.81
CA ASN A 22 -21.22 8.37 7.14
C ASN A 22 -22.57 8.98 7.53
N GLU A 23 -23.65 8.18 7.60
CA GLU A 23 -24.95 8.65 8.04
C GLU A 23 -24.91 9.15 9.49
N ALA A 24 -24.37 8.34 10.41
CA ALA A 24 -24.25 8.68 11.83
C ALA A 24 -23.42 9.96 12.05
N ALA A 25 -22.35 10.14 11.28
CA ALA A 25 -21.49 11.31 11.32
C ALA A 25 -21.97 12.48 10.43
N LYS A 26 -23.14 12.36 9.78
CA LYS A 26 -23.71 13.35 8.85
C LYS A 26 -22.73 13.76 7.73
N ARG A 27 -21.97 12.81 7.22
CA ARG A 27 -21.03 12.98 6.09
C ARG A 27 -21.73 12.62 4.78
N SER A 28 -21.48 13.38 3.74
CA SER A 28 -22.00 13.14 2.38
C SER A 28 -21.06 12.29 1.52
N THR A 29 -20.16 11.52 2.12
CA THR A 29 -19.16 10.74 1.39
C THR A 29 -19.81 9.56 0.68
N ASP A 30 -19.76 9.55 -0.64
CA ASP A 30 -20.17 8.40 -1.43
C ASP A 30 -19.19 7.23 -1.27
N VAL A 31 -19.75 6.03 -1.22
CA VAL A 31 -19.00 4.77 -1.18
C VAL A 31 -19.31 3.98 -2.45
N TRP A 32 -18.31 3.69 -3.28
CA TRP A 32 -18.45 2.84 -4.46
C TRP A 32 -17.65 1.56 -4.26
N THR A 33 -18.15 0.46 -4.80
CA THR A 33 -17.53 -0.86 -4.66
C THR A 33 -17.33 -1.49 -6.02
N TYR A 34 -16.19 -2.12 -6.24
CA TYR A 34 -15.95 -2.95 -7.42
C TYR A 34 -15.33 -4.29 -7.00
N LEU A 35 -15.93 -5.37 -7.49
CA LEU A 35 -15.37 -6.70 -7.33
C LEU A 35 -14.18 -6.84 -8.28
N LEU A 36 -12.99 -7.07 -7.72
CA LEU A 36 -11.75 -7.14 -8.48
C LEU A 36 -10.77 -8.10 -7.82
N ASP A 37 -10.32 -9.09 -8.60
CA ASP A 37 -9.05 -9.77 -8.32
C ASP A 37 -7.93 -8.98 -8.96
N ILE A 38 -7.01 -8.47 -8.13
CA ILE A 38 -5.92 -7.60 -8.57
C ILE A 38 -4.91 -8.35 -9.45
N ASN A 39 -4.90 -9.69 -9.40
CA ASN A 39 -4.07 -10.50 -10.27
C ASN A 39 -4.56 -10.48 -11.73
N ASP A 40 -5.81 -10.10 -11.98
CA ASP A 40 -6.35 -9.88 -13.32
C ASP A 40 -6.12 -8.42 -13.76
N GLY A 41 -5.02 -8.19 -14.48
CA GLY A 41 -4.64 -6.87 -14.96
C GLY A 41 -5.68 -6.25 -15.92
N ALA A 42 -6.32 -7.05 -16.77
CA ALA A 42 -7.33 -6.55 -17.71
C ALA A 42 -8.62 -6.15 -16.97
N ALA A 43 -9.00 -6.92 -15.94
CA ALA A 43 -10.10 -6.53 -15.06
C ALA A 43 -9.78 -5.25 -14.28
N ALA A 44 -8.54 -5.07 -13.81
CA ALA A 44 -8.11 -3.83 -13.15
C ALA A 44 -8.25 -2.62 -14.08
N GLU A 45 -7.74 -2.70 -15.31
CA GLU A 45 -7.89 -1.63 -16.32
C GLU A 45 -9.37 -1.31 -16.61
N SER A 46 -10.19 -2.35 -16.74
CA SER A 46 -11.63 -2.20 -16.98
C SER A 46 -12.35 -1.52 -15.82
N VAL A 47 -12.01 -1.90 -14.58
CA VAL A 47 -12.57 -1.29 -13.36
C VAL A 47 -12.18 0.19 -13.25
N PHE A 48 -10.91 0.54 -13.48
CA PHE A 48 -10.47 1.94 -13.45
C PHE A 48 -11.10 2.78 -14.58
N THR A 49 -11.32 2.19 -15.76
CA THR A 49 -12.10 2.83 -16.82
C THR A 49 -13.53 3.14 -16.37
N ALA A 50 -14.20 2.18 -15.73
CA ALA A 50 -15.55 2.37 -15.20
C ALA A 50 -15.59 3.41 -14.06
N ILE A 51 -14.57 3.45 -13.21
CA ILE A 51 -14.41 4.48 -12.16
C ILE A 51 -14.32 5.87 -12.79
N ARG A 52 -13.43 6.06 -13.76
CA ARG A 52 -13.27 7.36 -14.45
C ARG A 52 -14.54 7.77 -15.16
N GLN A 53 -15.21 6.85 -15.83
CA GLN A 53 -16.51 7.13 -16.46
C GLN A 53 -17.50 7.65 -15.42
N ARG A 54 -17.59 6.98 -14.26
CA ARG A 54 -18.51 7.35 -13.17
C ARG A 54 -18.17 8.70 -12.54
N ILE A 55 -16.89 8.97 -12.28
CA ILE A 55 -16.41 10.28 -11.76
C ILE A 55 -16.86 11.41 -12.69
N ASN A 56 -16.81 11.16 -14.01
CA ASN A 56 -17.07 12.15 -15.04
C ASN A 56 -18.49 12.09 -15.64
N GLU A 57 -19.45 11.45 -14.96
CA GLU A 57 -20.86 11.41 -15.40
C GLU A 57 -21.52 12.79 -15.41
N SER A 58 -21.05 13.71 -14.54
CA SER A 58 -21.59 15.07 -14.45
C SER A 58 -20.93 16.03 -15.44
N SER A 59 -21.68 17.03 -15.90
CA SER A 59 -21.15 18.06 -16.80
C SER A 59 -20.15 18.96 -16.05
N GLY A 60 -18.85 18.72 -16.25
CA GLY A 60 -17.77 19.48 -15.62
C GLY A 60 -16.41 19.17 -16.25
N PRO A 61 -15.33 19.84 -15.81
CA PRO A 61 -13.97 19.46 -16.19
C PRO A 61 -13.71 18.00 -15.84
N ALA A 62 -13.01 17.29 -16.72
CA ALA A 62 -12.63 15.91 -16.44
C ALA A 62 -11.76 15.85 -15.18
N THR A 63 -12.10 14.94 -14.26
CA THR A 63 -11.37 14.66 -13.03
C THR A 63 -11.06 13.17 -12.94
N ASP A 64 -10.15 12.80 -12.05
CA ASP A 64 -9.78 11.41 -11.78
C ASP A 64 -9.67 11.18 -10.27
N ALA A 65 -9.43 9.94 -9.86
CA ALA A 65 -9.12 9.64 -8.47
C ALA A 65 -7.77 10.24 -8.06
N ASP A 66 -7.73 10.95 -6.93
CA ASP A 66 -6.50 11.61 -6.47
C ASP A 66 -5.53 10.67 -5.74
N ILE A 67 -6.05 9.60 -5.13
CA ILE A 67 -5.32 8.75 -4.17
C ILE A 67 -5.61 7.27 -4.45
N LEU A 68 -4.52 6.49 -4.57
CA LEU A 68 -4.55 5.04 -4.52
C LEU A 68 -3.89 4.53 -3.25
N VAL A 69 -4.56 3.63 -2.52
CA VAL A 69 -3.99 2.90 -1.39
C VAL A 69 -3.92 1.41 -1.72
N THR A 70 -2.70 0.88 -1.86
CA THR A 70 -2.46 -0.56 -2.09
C THR A 70 -2.42 -1.32 -0.77
N SER A 71 -3.54 -1.94 -0.40
CA SER A 71 -3.69 -2.67 0.88
C SER A 71 -3.78 -4.20 0.71
N ALA A 72 -4.00 -4.68 -0.50
CA ALA A 72 -4.15 -6.10 -0.77
C ALA A 72 -2.86 -6.88 -0.48
N ALA A 73 -3.00 -8.00 0.24
CA ALA A 73 -1.88 -8.85 0.60
C ALA A 73 -2.25 -10.34 0.60
N TYR A 74 -1.34 -11.15 0.10
CA TYR A 74 -1.20 -12.56 0.40
C TYR A 74 -0.14 -12.71 1.50
N ILE A 75 -0.50 -13.34 2.61
CA ILE A 75 0.39 -13.55 3.74
C ILE A 75 0.61 -15.05 3.89
N MET A 76 1.86 -15.50 3.74
CA MET A 76 2.29 -16.85 4.10
C MET A 76 3.27 -16.77 5.26
N GLN A 77 3.05 -17.61 6.26
CA GLN A 77 3.94 -17.82 7.39
C GLN A 77 3.93 -19.31 7.81
N GLY A 78 4.92 -19.72 8.60
CA GLY A 78 4.94 -21.05 9.24
C GLY A 78 5.72 -22.12 8.47
N GLN A 79 6.39 -21.76 7.37
CA GLN A 79 7.32 -22.63 6.66
C GLN A 79 8.69 -21.96 6.53
N SER A 80 9.76 -22.70 6.80
CA SER A 80 11.12 -22.23 6.50
C SER A 80 11.35 -22.18 4.99
N SER A 81 12.40 -21.48 4.57
CA SER A 81 12.76 -21.39 3.15
C SER A 81 13.08 -22.74 2.50
N LEU A 82 13.46 -23.75 3.29
CA LEU A 82 13.78 -25.10 2.78
C LEU A 82 12.55 -26.01 2.70
N GLU A 83 11.50 -25.70 3.45
CA GLU A 83 10.26 -26.50 3.50
C GLU A 83 9.18 -25.96 2.55
N ALA A 84 9.17 -24.63 2.34
CA ALA A 84 8.19 -23.98 1.48
C ALA A 84 8.34 -24.43 0.02
N SER A 85 7.22 -24.83 -0.60
CA SER A 85 7.23 -25.12 -2.04
C SER A 85 7.48 -23.85 -2.86
N THR A 86 8.06 -23.99 -4.05
CA THR A 86 8.28 -22.84 -4.96
C THR A 86 7.00 -22.12 -5.33
N LYS A 87 5.85 -22.81 -5.36
CA LYS A 87 4.54 -22.20 -5.59
C LYS A 87 4.22 -21.10 -4.58
N VAL A 88 4.64 -21.25 -3.32
CA VAL A 88 4.37 -20.23 -2.29
C VAL A 88 5.09 -18.90 -2.59
N TYR A 89 6.29 -18.98 -3.18
CA TYR A 89 7.03 -17.80 -3.62
C TYR A 89 6.33 -17.14 -4.81
N TRP A 90 5.90 -17.95 -5.79
CA TRP A 90 5.14 -17.44 -6.93
C TRP A 90 3.84 -16.76 -6.50
N ASP A 91 3.04 -17.40 -5.65
CA ASP A 91 1.77 -16.83 -5.17
C ASP A 91 2.00 -15.54 -4.37
N SER A 92 3.09 -15.47 -3.59
CA SER A 92 3.46 -14.27 -2.84
C SER A 92 3.87 -13.12 -3.78
N LEU A 93 4.68 -13.40 -4.80
CA LEU A 93 5.09 -12.40 -5.79
C LEU A 93 3.92 -11.96 -6.67
N GLU A 94 3.07 -12.90 -7.11
CA GLU A 94 1.91 -12.62 -7.94
C GLU A 94 0.95 -11.68 -7.20
N ALA A 95 0.50 -12.03 -6.00
CA ALA A 95 -0.47 -11.20 -5.28
C ALA A 95 0.13 -9.91 -4.71
N ASN A 96 1.29 -9.96 -4.05
CA ASN A 96 1.82 -8.79 -3.35
C ASN A 96 2.55 -7.82 -4.27
N VAL A 97 3.13 -8.30 -5.38
CA VAL A 97 3.91 -7.47 -6.30
C VAL A 97 3.11 -7.21 -7.58
N VAL A 98 2.82 -8.25 -8.36
CA VAL A 98 2.21 -8.08 -9.69
C VAL A 98 0.80 -7.53 -9.58
N GLY A 99 -0.02 -8.07 -8.68
CA GLY A 99 -1.40 -7.62 -8.50
C GLY A 99 -1.49 -6.16 -8.04
N ASN A 100 -0.65 -5.75 -7.09
CA ASN A 100 -0.61 -4.34 -6.68
C ASN A 100 -0.04 -3.44 -7.79
N LEU A 101 0.91 -3.92 -8.60
CA LEU A 101 1.42 -3.18 -9.75
C LEU A 101 0.34 -2.98 -10.82
N ASN A 102 -0.57 -3.96 -11.02
CA ASN A 102 -1.72 -3.79 -11.91
C ASN A 102 -2.61 -2.63 -11.48
N LEU A 103 -2.88 -2.48 -10.17
CA LEU A 103 -3.63 -1.34 -9.64
C LEU A 103 -2.91 -0.02 -9.89
N VAL A 104 -1.60 0.04 -9.62
CA VAL A 104 -0.79 1.24 -9.83
C VAL A 104 -0.79 1.66 -11.29
N ARG A 105 -0.61 0.70 -12.22
CA ARG A 105 -0.65 0.96 -13.66
C ARG A 105 -2.02 1.46 -14.10
N ALA A 106 -3.09 0.80 -13.67
CA ALA A 106 -4.46 1.19 -14.03
C ALA A 106 -4.84 2.57 -13.48
N PHE A 107 -4.36 2.92 -12.28
CA PHE A 107 -4.52 4.23 -11.67
C PHE A 107 -3.75 5.33 -12.41
N LEU A 108 -2.52 5.07 -12.87
CA LEU A 108 -1.69 6.05 -13.56
C LEU A 108 -1.96 6.15 -15.08
N ALA A 109 -2.64 5.19 -15.72
CA ALA A 109 -2.99 5.24 -17.14
C ALA A 109 -4.15 6.24 -17.35
N PRO A 110 -3.89 7.46 -17.82
CA PRO A 110 -3.23 7.68 -19.12
C PRO A 110 -1.85 8.37 -19.06
N GLU A 111 -1.37 8.74 -17.89
CA GLU A 111 -0.15 9.52 -17.62
C GLU A 111 1.10 8.66 -17.48
N THR A 112 1.15 7.52 -18.16
CA THR A 112 2.38 6.73 -18.24
C THR A 112 3.07 6.96 -19.60
N PRO A 113 3.75 8.10 -19.84
CA PRO A 113 4.67 8.22 -20.97
C PRO A 113 5.70 7.11 -20.96
N ALA A 114 6.31 6.84 -22.11
CA ALA A 114 7.51 6.02 -22.17
C ALA A 114 8.58 6.67 -21.29
N ILE A 115 8.78 6.12 -20.10
CA ILE A 115 9.75 6.61 -19.14
C ILE A 115 11.13 6.26 -19.73
N PRO A 116 12.00 7.26 -20.00
CA PRO A 116 13.33 6.99 -20.51
C PRO A 116 14.06 6.07 -19.52
N PHE A 117 14.73 5.04 -20.04
CA PHE A 117 15.54 4.15 -19.22
C PHE A 117 16.64 4.95 -18.52
N SER A 118 16.47 5.24 -17.24
CA SER A 118 17.52 5.81 -16.39
C SER A 118 18.29 4.68 -15.73
N SER A 119 19.61 4.86 -15.57
CA SER A 119 20.45 3.84 -14.95
C SER A 119 19.96 3.52 -13.53
N LEU A 120 19.79 2.23 -13.26
CA LEU A 120 19.44 1.69 -11.94
C LEU A 120 20.46 2.16 -10.89
N THR A 121 20.12 3.20 -10.14
CA THR A 121 20.79 3.54 -8.88
C THR A 121 19.79 3.32 -7.73
N GLY A 122 20.25 2.69 -6.66
CA GLY A 122 19.49 2.54 -5.42
C GLY A 122 19.50 1.13 -4.85
N VAL A 123 19.65 1.08 -3.53
CA VAL A 123 19.70 -0.12 -2.69
C VAL A 123 18.29 -0.68 -2.49
N ALA A 124 18.11 -2.00 -2.62
CA ALA A 124 16.89 -2.69 -2.22
C ALA A 124 16.82 -2.76 -0.67
N LYS A 125 15.71 -2.31 -0.07
CA LYS A 125 15.60 -2.05 1.38
C LYS A 125 14.45 -2.84 2.00
N ASP A 126 14.77 -3.80 2.88
CA ASP A 126 13.80 -4.65 3.61
C ASP A 126 12.97 -3.82 4.60
N THR A 127 11.66 -4.10 4.66
CA THR A 127 10.67 -3.36 5.44
C THR A 127 9.94 -4.23 6.45
N SER A 128 10.47 -5.40 6.75
CA SER A 128 9.78 -6.40 7.55
C SER A 128 10.65 -6.95 8.67
N GLY A 129 10.88 -6.11 9.69
CA GLY A 129 11.69 -6.44 10.85
C GLY A 129 10.97 -6.28 12.19
N ALA A 130 9.66 -6.55 12.29
CA ALA A 130 9.15 -6.94 13.61
C ALA A 130 9.88 -8.24 13.97
N LYS A 131 10.63 -8.25 15.08
CA LYS A 131 11.27 -9.45 15.62
C LYS A 131 10.18 -10.44 16.05
N ALA A 132 9.56 -11.13 15.09
CA ALA A 132 8.69 -12.25 15.38
C ALA A 132 9.57 -13.45 15.75
N PRO A 133 9.21 -14.24 16.78
CA PRO A 133 9.96 -15.43 17.20
C PRO A 133 10.14 -16.47 16.07
N THR A 134 9.36 -16.38 15.00
CA THR A 134 9.33 -17.34 13.90
C THR A 134 9.92 -16.72 12.63
N GLN A 135 11.17 -17.09 12.30
CA GLN A 135 11.89 -16.71 11.07
C GLN A 135 11.28 -17.29 9.76
N GLN A 136 10.05 -17.76 9.79
CA GLN A 136 9.39 -18.53 8.73
C GLN A 136 8.45 -17.66 7.87
N LYS A 137 8.99 -16.59 7.28
CA LYS A 137 8.21 -15.63 6.46
C LYS A 137 8.88 -15.26 5.13
N ALA A 138 9.92 -15.99 4.72
CA ALA A 138 10.85 -15.56 3.67
C ALA A 138 10.16 -15.09 2.36
N ALA A 139 9.20 -15.85 1.83
CA ALA A 139 8.46 -15.48 0.62
C ALA A 139 7.67 -14.16 0.79
N TYR A 140 7.02 -14.00 1.95
CA TYR A 140 6.26 -12.78 2.26
C TYR A 140 7.19 -11.57 2.40
N LEU A 141 8.25 -11.67 3.21
CA LEU A 141 9.22 -10.57 3.41
C LEU A 141 9.86 -10.16 2.08
N ALA A 142 10.30 -11.13 1.27
CA ALA A 142 10.87 -10.90 -0.05
C ALA A 142 9.88 -10.18 -0.98
N SER A 143 8.60 -10.55 -0.97
CA SER A 143 7.59 -9.89 -1.80
C SER A 143 7.31 -8.44 -1.38
N LYS A 144 7.30 -8.13 -0.07
CA LYS A 144 7.11 -6.76 0.42
C LYS A 144 8.32 -5.88 0.10
N LEU A 145 9.53 -6.43 0.26
CA LEU A 145 10.78 -5.80 -0.18
C LEU A 145 10.75 -5.47 -1.68
N ALA A 146 10.41 -6.46 -2.51
CA ALA A 146 10.35 -6.29 -3.96
C ALA A 146 9.37 -5.17 -4.35
N PHE A 147 8.15 -5.17 -3.80
CA PHE A 147 7.16 -4.16 -4.10
C PHE A 147 7.59 -2.76 -3.63
N THR A 148 8.14 -2.63 -2.41
CA THR A 148 8.68 -1.34 -1.92
C THR A 148 9.77 -0.81 -2.85
N ARG A 149 10.69 -1.66 -3.32
CA ARG A 149 11.75 -1.22 -4.24
C ARG A 149 11.17 -0.76 -5.58
N ILE A 150 10.18 -1.47 -6.12
CA ILE A 150 9.50 -1.05 -7.36
C ILE A 150 8.82 0.30 -7.17
N MET A 151 8.15 0.56 -6.04
CA MET A 151 7.52 1.85 -5.75
C MET A 151 8.53 3.00 -5.59
N GLN A 152 9.72 2.73 -5.03
CA GLN A 152 10.80 3.72 -4.98
C GLN A 152 11.35 4.03 -6.38
N SER A 153 11.54 3.01 -7.21
CA SER A 153 11.91 3.21 -8.63
C SER A 153 10.84 4.00 -9.36
N LEU A 154 9.56 3.65 -9.17
CA LEU A 154 8.43 4.38 -9.74
C LEU A 154 8.46 5.86 -9.32
N GLN A 155 8.79 6.18 -8.06
CA GLN A 155 8.92 7.58 -7.67
C GLN A 155 9.99 8.32 -8.50
N MET A 156 11.16 7.70 -8.70
CA MET A 156 12.24 8.29 -9.50
C MET A 156 11.83 8.47 -10.97
N GLU A 157 11.04 7.53 -11.47
CA GLU A 157 10.50 7.53 -12.82
C GLU A 157 9.45 8.63 -13.02
N VAL A 158 8.47 8.75 -12.12
CA VAL A 158 7.43 9.79 -12.21
C VAL A 158 7.95 11.20 -11.91
N ASP A 159 9.06 11.33 -11.19
CA ASP A 159 9.73 12.63 -10.97
C ASP A 159 10.30 13.24 -12.27
N GLN A 160 10.48 12.42 -13.31
CA GLN A 160 10.92 12.88 -14.62
C GLN A 160 9.76 13.37 -15.50
N LEU A 161 8.51 13.20 -15.05
CA LEU A 161 7.34 13.64 -15.79
C LEU A 161 7.09 15.14 -15.55
N GLU A 162 6.94 15.90 -16.63
CA GLU A 162 6.59 17.31 -16.55
C GLU A 162 5.11 17.50 -16.21
N GLY A 163 4.79 18.44 -15.31
CA GLY A 163 3.42 18.95 -15.12
C GLY A 163 2.48 18.12 -14.23
N GLN A 164 2.93 17.00 -13.67
CA GLN A 164 2.10 16.08 -12.86
C GLN A 164 2.84 15.64 -11.58
N PRO A 165 2.66 16.30 -10.43
CA PRO A 165 3.37 15.95 -9.21
C PRO A 165 2.80 14.66 -8.56
N ILE A 166 3.27 13.50 -9.03
CA ILE A 166 2.93 12.21 -8.43
C ILE A 166 3.81 11.97 -7.20
N ARG A 167 3.16 11.56 -6.09
CA ARG A 167 3.84 11.14 -4.87
C ARG A 167 3.50 9.70 -4.53
N VAL A 168 4.54 8.90 -4.38
CA VAL A 168 4.52 7.50 -3.99
C VAL A 168 5.17 7.42 -2.61
N HIS A 169 4.41 6.94 -1.64
CA HIS A 169 4.88 6.67 -0.29
C HIS A 169 4.73 5.19 0.00
N SER A 170 5.69 4.63 0.72
CA SER A 170 5.57 3.28 1.29
C SER A 170 5.62 3.39 2.80
N PHE A 171 4.82 2.61 3.51
CA PHE A 171 4.90 2.62 4.97
C PHE A 171 4.62 1.26 5.61
N ASN A 172 5.18 1.08 6.81
CA ASN A 172 4.85 -0.02 7.69
C ASN A 172 3.61 0.37 8.53
N PRO A 173 2.51 -0.40 8.47
CA PRO A 173 1.27 -0.09 9.20
C PRO A 173 1.32 -0.47 10.69
N GLY A 174 2.45 -0.95 11.20
CA GLY A 174 2.55 -1.53 12.54
C GLY A 174 2.06 -2.98 12.58
N VAL A 175 1.71 -3.43 13.78
CA VAL A 175 1.21 -4.76 14.09
C VAL A 175 -0.30 -4.68 14.32
N ILE A 176 -1.07 -4.71 13.22
CA ILE A 176 -2.53 -4.56 13.27
C ILE A 176 -3.20 -5.93 13.35
N TYR A 177 -4.16 -6.07 14.26
CA TYR A 177 -4.99 -7.27 14.33
C TYR A 177 -5.95 -7.31 13.14
N THR A 178 -5.94 -8.42 12.40
CA THR A 178 -6.87 -8.68 11.31
C THR A 178 -7.37 -10.13 11.37
N PRO A 179 -8.51 -10.46 10.76
CA PRO A 179 -8.93 -11.85 10.60
C PRO A 179 -7.89 -12.73 9.89
N ALA A 180 -7.02 -12.13 9.05
CA ALA A 180 -5.92 -12.84 8.42
C ALA A 180 -4.81 -13.19 9.41
N THR A 181 -4.46 -12.28 10.33
CA THR A 181 -3.47 -12.54 11.38
C THR A 181 -3.99 -13.53 12.42
N ASP A 182 -5.28 -13.49 12.78
CA ASP A 182 -5.90 -14.48 13.69
C ASP A 182 -5.72 -15.91 13.18
N LYS A 183 -6.01 -16.13 11.88
CA LYS A 183 -5.86 -17.44 11.22
C LYS A 183 -4.42 -17.92 11.11
N LEU A 184 -3.45 -17.00 11.03
CA LEU A 184 -2.04 -17.33 10.81
C LEU A 184 -1.26 -17.57 12.10
N PHE A 185 -1.63 -16.87 13.18
CA PHE A 185 -0.89 -16.90 14.43
C PHE A 185 -1.61 -17.62 15.56
N GLU A 186 -2.83 -18.14 15.32
CA GLU A 186 -3.69 -18.71 16.37
C GLU A 186 -3.73 -17.78 17.60
N VAL A 187 -3.97 -16.49 17.33
CA VAL A 187 -3.80 -15.37 18.29
C VAL A 187 -4.67 -15.55 19.55
N LYS A 188 -5.70 -16.39 19.49
CA LYS A 188 -6.51 -16.80 20.64
C LYS A 188 -5.80 -17.73 21.63
N SER A 189 -4.53 -18.10 21.39
CA SER A 189 -3.74 -18.78 22.41
C SER A 189 -3.21 -17.76 23.42
N ASP A 190 -3.43 -18.01 24.71
CA ASP A 190 -2.88 -17.22 25.84
C ASP A 190 -1.33 -17.28 25.91
N ILE A 191 -0.68 -17.87 24.91
CA ILE A 191 0.74 -18.19 24.85
C ILE A 191 1.54 -16.99 24.31
N PHE A 192 0.96 -16.18 23.42
CA PHE A 192 1.64 -15.03 22.82
C PHE A 192 0.84 -13.73 23.02
N HIS A 193 1.21 -12.95 24.02
CA HIS A 193 0.70 -11.59 24.17
C HIS A 193 1.35 -10.67 23.11
N ILE A 194 0.67 -10.52 21.97
CA ILE A 194 1.09 -9.60 20.91
C ILE A 194 0.55 -8.20 21.25
N PRO A 195 1.41 -7.17 21.40
CA PRO A 195 0.95 -5.80 21.56
C PRO A 195 0.42 -5.30 20.20
N TRP A 196 -0.88 -5.45 20.00
CA TRP A 196 -1.54 -4.98 18.77
C TRP A 196 -1.62 -3.46 18.76
N ASP A 197 -1.25 -2.86 17.64
CA ASP A 197 -1.49 -1.46 17.35
C ASP A 197 -2.98 -1.26 16.99
N ASP A 198 -3.53 -0.09 17.33
CA ASP A 198 -4.88 0.31 16.94
C ASP A 198 -4.94 0.54 15.42
N GLU A 199 -5.93 -0.02 14.74
CA GLU A 199 -6.05 0.09 13.28
C GLU A 199 -6.19 1.55 12.79
N THR A 200 -6.68 2.44 13.65
CA THR A 200 -6.83 3.86 13.33
C THR A 200 -5.49 4.56 13.20
N LEU A 201 -4.41 4.04 13.79
CA LEU A 201 -3.07 4.58 13.64
C LEU A 201 -2.60 4.49 12.19
N ALA A 202 -2.67 3.30 11.59
CA ALA A 202 -2.28 3.09 10.20
C ALA A 202 -3.21 3.84 9.23
N GLY A 203 -4.51 3.85 9.51
CA GLY A 203 -5.49 4.59 8.70
C GLY A 203 -5.26 6.10 8.71
N GLY A 204 -5.08 6.69 9.90
CA GLY A 204 -4.78 8.12 10.07
C GLY A 204 -3.45 8.51 9.45
N PHE A 205 -2.43 7.66 9.59
CA PHE A 205 -1.12 7.89 8.99
C PHE A 205 -1.18 7.87 7.45
N ALA A 206 -1.96 6.96 6.84
CA ALA A 206 -2.17 6.94 5.40
C ALA A 206 -2.85 8.23 4.89
N VAL A 207 -3.84 8.76 5.64
CA VAL A 207 -4.47 10.04 5.34
C VAL A 207 -3.46 11.19 5.44
N TRP A 208 -2.61 11.19 6.46
CA TRP A 208 -1.56 12.20 6.61
C TRP A 208 -0.54 12.14 5.45
N LEU A 209 -0.09 10.94 5.05
CA LEU A 209 0.80 10.75 3.90
C LEU A 209 0.19 11.28 2.59
N ALA A 210 -1.10 11.06 2.40
CA ALA A 210 -1.83 11.58 1.24
C ALA A 210 -1.94 13.12 1.24
N SER A 211 -1.80 13.79 2.40
CA SER A 211 -1.89 15.24 2.50
C SER A 211 -0.61 15.96 1.99
N PRO A 212 -0.69 17.27 1.69
CA PRO A 212 0.49 18.08 1.36
C PRO A 212 1.53 18.16 2.48
N ALA A 213 1.13 17.97 3.75
CA ALA A 213 2.05 18.06 4.89
C ALA A 213 3.18 17.02 4.82
N ALA A 214 2.91 15.85 4.23
CA ALA A 214 3.88 14.77 4.07
C ALA A 214 4.59 14.76 2.70
N ALA A 215 4.49 15.83 1.91
CA ALA A 215 5.10 15.89 0.58
C ALA A 215 6.63 15.69 0.59
N PHE A 216 7.31 16.10 1.67
CA PHE A 216 8.76 15.94 1.83
C PHE A 216 9.21 14.47 2.00
N LEU A 217 8.28 13.55 2.28
CA LEU A 217 8.54 12.11 2.41
C LEU A 217 8.34 11.34 1.10
N LYS A 218 8.17 12.03 -0.02
CA LYS A 218 8.00 11.43 -1.35
C LYS A 218 9.13 10.41 -1.65
N GLY A 219 8.77 9.21 -2.09
CA GLY A 219 9.69 8.11 -2.37
C GLY A 219 10.32 7.45 -1.14
N ARG A 220 9.94 7.86 0.08
CA ARG A 220 10.47 7.30 1.32
C ARG A 220 9.65 6.11 1.80
N PHE A 221 10.31 5.28 2.60
CA PHE A 221 9.65 4.29 3.44
C PHE A 221 9.61 4.81 4.88
N VAL A 222 8.43 4.85 5.50
CA VAL A 222 8.24 5.35 6.86
C VAL A 222 7.41 4.36 7.70
N MET A 223 7.31 4.57 9.00
CA MET A 223 6.52 3.69 9.88
C MET A 223 5.38 4.50 10.47
N SER A 224 4.16 3.94 10.48
CA SER A 224 2.99 4.60 11.09
C SER A 224 3.13 4.83 12.59
N THR A 225 4.05 4.12 13.24
CA THR A 225 4.42 4.31 14.64
C THR A 225 5.37 5.48 14.88
N TRP A 226 5.83 6.17 13.83
CA TRP A 226 6.63 7.39 13.97
C TRP A 226 5.72 8.60 14.20
N ASP A 227 6.17 9.51 15.05
CA ASP A 227 5.45 10.74 15.37
C ASP A 227 5.48 11.73 14.19
N VAL A 228 4.29 12.15 13.73
CA VAL A 228 4.16 13.03 12.57
C VAL A 228 4.64 14.46 12.86
N GLU A 229 4.54 14.94 14.10
CA GLU A 229 5.03 16.26 14.51
C GLU A 229 6.55 16.27 14.51
N GLU A 230 7.18 15.21 15.02
CA GLU A 230 8.64 15.05 14.95
C GLU A 230 9.14 14.94 13.50
N LEU A 231 8.45 14.17 12.65
CA LEU A 231 8.78 14.09 11.22
C LEU A 231 8.71 15.45 10.55
N MET A 232 7.66 16.23 10.81
CA MET A 232 7.52 17.58 10.26
C MET A 232 8.58 18.54 10.79
N ALA A 233 8.94 18.47 12.08
CA ALA A 233 10.01 19.27 12.66
C ALA A 233 11.38 18.96 12.02
N GLN A 234 11.56 17.75 11.50
CA GLN A 234 12.77 17.30 10.81
C GLN A 234 12.71 17.45 9.29
N LYS A 235 11.66 18.06 8.72
CA LYS A 235 11.47 18.22 7.27
C LYS A 235 12.73 18.73 6.54
N HIS A 236 13.38 19.77 7.08
CA HIS A 236 14.60 20.33 6.48
C HIS A 236 15.72 19.28 6.33
N LYS A 237 15.87 18.35 7.28
CA LYS A 237 16.87 17.28 7.20
C LYS A 237 16.60 16.32 6.06
N PHE A 238 15.33 15.96 5.84
CA PHE A 238 14.94 15.10 4.72
C PHE A 238 15.16 15.77 3.35
N GLU A 239 15.02 17.10 3.28
CA GLU A 239 15.22 17.89 2.07
C GLU A 239 16.71 18.13 1.77
N GLU A 240 17.54 18.30 2.80
CA GLU A 240 18.98 18.56 2.68
C GLU A 240 19.83 17.29 2.54
N ASP A 241 19.43 16.20 3.20
CA ASP A 241 20.15 14.92 3.21
C ASP A 241 19.28 13.79 2.64
N PRO A 242 19.55 13.34 1.39
CA PRO A 242 18.84 12.22 0.77
C PRO A 242 18.94 10.89 1.53
N GLU A 243 19.97 10.72 2.37
CA GLU A 243 20.17 9.52 3.19
C GLU A 243 19.53 9.61 4.58
N PHE A 244 19.00 10.78 4.97
CA PHE A 244 18.33 10.93 6.25
C PHE A 244 17.03 10.11 6.31
N GLY A 245 16.85 9.40 7.44
CA GLY A 245 15.69 8.52 7.65
C GLY A 245 15.64 7.30 6.73
N VAL A 246 16.73 6.99 6.02
CA VAL A 246 16.83 5.79 5.18
C VAL A 246 16.98 4.54 6.06
N ILE A 247 16.10 3.57 5.83
CA ILE A 247 16.21 2.21 6.39
C ILE A 247 17.02 1.36 5.41
N THR A 248 18.18 0.85 5.83
CA THR A 248 19.00 -0.09 5.04
C THR A 248 19.11 -1.45 5.70
N LEU A 249 19.15 -2.49 4.87
CA LEU A 249 19.57 -3.81 5.31
C LEU A 249 21.08 -3.76 5.56
N LYS A 250 21.51 -3.98 6.80
CA LYS A 250 22.92 -4.23 7.10
C LYS A 250 23.21 -5.70 6.75
N ILE A 251 23.85 -5.92 5.62
CA ILE A 251 24.35 -7.23 5.18
C ILE A 251 25.80 -7.38 5.66
#